data_AF-A0A261BCQ4-F1
#
_entry.id   AF-A0A261BCQ4-F1
#
_cell.length_a   1.000
_cell.length_b   1.000
_cell.length_c   1.000
_cell.angle_alpha   90.00
_cell.angle_beta   90.00
_cell.angle_gamma   90.00
#
_symmetry.space_group_name_H-M   'P 1'
#
loop_
_entity.id
_entity.type
_entity.pdbx_description
1 polymer ?
#
loop_
_entity_poly.entity_id
_entity_poly.type
_entity_poly.pdbx_seq_one_letter_code
_entity_poly.pdbx_strand_id
1 'polypeptide(L)'
;MSRIAKLIGQMCWRNSRHIDYRFDVEICKKPFIALTKGERRWVYEISTEMNKSDQRRIWTNIELQYKYYKNPIEGLKTWIQVVQKTLKATLQYIRINTDDYPTQNRVLIYWIKTQTSSVEKFVIDGSTLADGDVTYFLNTITAKWGLYLDAKLSDQFIINFPRTLAAFYVHHGEWITVVQLLLIPALSISIVHSSLTPQELKVFFELWMDLKYHKQLRLFYKDTVQNGVEIKRSDGATAFLGRFESPHSEFGLIRFCLYSNDLNNALNA
;
A
#
# COMPACT_ATOMS: atom_id res chain seq x y z
N MET A 1 3.73 0.84 -36.20
CA MET A 1 3.60 1.40 -34.84
C MET A 1 2.39 0.78 -34.14
N SER A 2 2.57 0.16 -32.98
CA SER A 2 1.47 -0.44 -32.20
C SER A 2 0.39 0.61 -31.86
N ARG A 3 -0.88 0.22 -31.88
CA ARG A 3 -2.02 1.06 -31.42
C ARG A 3 -1.80 1.62 -30.01
N ILE A 4 -1.01 0.92 -29.20
CA ILE A 4 -0.56 1.32 -27.86
C ILE A 4 0.42 2.49 -27.94
N ALA A 5 1.42 2.45 -28.82
CA ALA A 5 2.35 3.56 -29.03
C ALA A 5 1.63 4.82 -29.55
N LYS A 6 0.52 4.65 -30.30
CA LYS A 6 -0.32 5.76 -30.77
C LYS A 6 -1.15 6.38 -29.63
N LEU A 7 -1.67 5.57 -28.72
CA LEU A 7 -2.42 6.02 -27.53
C LEU A 7 -1.50 6.72 -26.51
N ILE A 8 -0.33 6.14 -26.28
CA ILE A 8 0.77 6.71 -25.48
C ILE A 8 1.28 8.01 -26.14
N GLY A 9 1.46 8.02 -27.46
CA GLY A 9 1.83 9.21 -28.21
C GLY A 9 0.80 10.34 -28.10
N GLN A 10 -0.51 10.03 -28.04
CA GLN A 10 -1.56 11.02 -27.79
C GLN A 10 -1.51 11.61 -26.36
N MET A 11 -1.06 10.83 -25.37
CA MET A 11 -0.81 11.34 -24.01
C MET A 11 0.43 12.24 -23.95
N CYS A 12 1.49 11.92 -24.71
CA CYS A 12 2.76 12.65 -24.72
C CYS A 12 2.74 13.93 -25.58
N TRP A 13 1.96 14.00 -26.67
CA TRP A 13 2.00 15.13 -27.59
C TRP A 13 1.54 16.47 -26.96
N ARG A 14 0.78 16.43 -25.86
CA ARG A 14 0.17 17.63 -25.29
C ARG A 14 0.97 18.35 -24.21
N ASN A 15 2.12 17.86 -23.75
CA ASN A 15 2.86 18.54 -22.67
C ASN A 15 4.38 18.42 -22.81
N SER A 16 5.03 19.53 -22.49
CA SER A 16 6.46 19.83 -22.60
C SER A 16 7.39 18.85 -21.87
N ARG A 17 8.67 18.96 -22.25
CA ARG A 17 9.84 18.21 -21.78
C ARG A 17 9.89 18.13 -20.24
N HIS A 18 10.25 16.96 -19.71
CA HIS A 18 10.53 16.64 -18.28
C HIS A 18 9.35 16.24 -17.38
N ILE A 19 8.44 15.38 -17.83
CA ILE A 19 7.49 14.71 -16.94
C ILE A 19 8.03 13.31 -16.59
N ASP A 20 8.35 13.09 -15.30
CA ASP A 20 8.54 11.75 -14.75
C ASP A 20 7.19 11.04 -14.70
N TYR A 21 6.89 10.25 -15.73
CA TYR A 21 5.68 9.44 -15.75
C TYR A 21 5.75 8.39 -14.65
N ARG A 22 4.67 8.20 -13.91
CA ARG A 22 4.54 7.17 -12.87
C ARG A 22 3.39 6.26 -13.18
N PHE A 23 3.52 4.99 -12.77
CA PHE A 23 2.47 4.00 -12.97
C PHE A 23 2.36 3.04 -11.80
N ASP A 24 1.17 2.46 -11.70
CA ASP A 24 0.74 1.53 -10.67
C ASP A 24 0.54 0.15 -11.30
N VAL A 25 0.82 -0.91 -10.55
CA VAL A 25 0.57 -2.30 -10.94
C VAL A 25 -0.29 -2.97 -9.90
N GLU A 26 -1.34 -3.65 -10.33
CA GLU A 26 -2.13 -4.54 -9.48
C GLU A 26 -2.10 -5.97 -10.03
N ILE A 27 -1.63 -6.88 -9.19
CA ILE A 27 -1.60 -8.32 -9.42
C ILE A 27 -2.75 -8.92 -8.61
N CYS A 28 -3.91 -9.02 -9.26
CA CYS A 28 -5.13 -9.61 -8.71
C CYS A 28 -5.84 -10.38 -9.83
N LYS A 29 -7.01 -10.96 -9.56
CA LYS A 29 -7.79 -11.78 -10.50
C LYS A 29 -7.95 -11.14 -11.88
N LYS A 30 -8.01 -9.81 -11.92
CA LYS A 30 -8.05 -8.98 -13.13
C LYS A 30 -6.88 -8.00 -13.08
N PRO A 31 -5.67 -8.45 -13.45
CA PRO A 31 -4.48 -7.66 -13.23
C PRO A 31 -4.47 -6.47 -14.16
N PHE A 32 -3.90 -5.35 -13.72
CA PHE A 32 -3.88 -4.13 -14.51
C PHE A 32 -2.67 -3.26 -14.23
N ILE A 33 -2.42 -2.35 -15.17
CA ILE A 33 -1.57 -1.19 -14.94
C ILE A 33 -2.42 0.06 -14.92
N ALA A 34 -2.02 1.07 -14.14
CA ALA A 34 -2.67 2.37 -14.17
C ALA A 34 -1.66 3.51 -14.28
N LEU A 35 -1.99 4.52 -15.08
CA LEU A 35 -1.26 5.78 -15.19
C LEU A 35 -2.11 6.86 -14.54
N THR A 36 -1.50 7.70 -13.68
CA THR A 36 -2.22 8.80 -13.02
C THR A 36 -1.56 10.12 -13.38
N LYS A 37 -2.38 11.13 -13.72
CA LYS A 37 -1.93 12.51 -13.93
C LYS A 37 -2.96 13.48 -13.38
N GLY A 38 -2.62 14.18 -12.30
CA GLY A 38 -3.59 14.99 -11.56
C GLY A 38 -4.74 14.12 -11.10
N GLU A 39 -5.97 14.56 -11.34
CA GLU A 39 -7.17 13.81 -10.97
C GLU A 39 -7.50 12.65 -11.93
N ARG A 40 -6.87 12.60 -13.12
CA ARG A 40 -7.18 11.60 -14.15
C ARG A 40 -6.36 10.31 -13.97
N ARG A 41 -7.04 9.18 -14.14
CA ARG A 41 -6.45 7.83 -14.08
C ARG A 41 -6.83 7.02 -15.32
N TRP A 42 -5.83 6.47 -16.01
CA TRP A 42 -6.02 5.53 -17.12
C TRP A 42 -5.66 4.13 -16.67
N VAL A 43 -6.59 3.20 -16.75
CA VAL A 43 -6.43 1.81 -16.30
C VAL A 43 -6.46 0.88 -17.52
N TYR A 44 -5.45 0.03 -17.63
CA TYR A 44 -5.38 -1.01 -18.66
C TYR A 44 -5.46 -2.37 -17.99
N GLU A 45 -6.68 -2.91 -17.95
CA GLU A 45 -6.97 -4.21 -17.34
C GLU A 45 -6.73 -5.33 -18.35
N ILE A 46 -6.00 -6.36 -17.92
CA ILE A 46 -5.74 -7.53 -18.72
C ILE A 46 -6.91 -8.49 -18.59
N SER A 47 -7.47 -8.90 -19.73
CA SER A 47 -8.60 -9.81 -19.81
C SER A 47 -8.25 -11.02 -20.66
N THR A 48 -8.79 -12.19 -20.29
CA THR A 48 -8.76 -13.39 -21.12
C THR A 48 -9.94 -13.47 -22.09
N GLU A 49 -10.84 -12.49 -22.07
CA GLU A 49 -12.03 -12.44 -22.89
C GLU A 49 -11.78 -11.60 -24.16
N MET A 50 -11.65 -12.27 -25.31
CA MET A 50 -11.31 -11.60 -26.58
C MET A 50 -12.38 -10.59 -27.01
N ASN A 51 -13.66 -10.87 -26.75
CA ASN A 51 -14.79 -9.98 -27.04
C ASN A 51 -14.79 -8.69 -26.20
N LYS A 52 -14.11 -8.68 -25.04
CA LYS A 52 -13.91 -7.49 -24.22
C LYS A 52 -12.74 -6.63 -24.69
N SER A 53 -11.86 -7.16 -25.53
CA SER A 53 -10.68 -6.44 -26.00
C SER A 53 -11.04 -5.07 -26.59
N ASP A 54 -10.32 -4.03 -26.18
CA ASP A 54 -10.51 -2.65 -26.61
C ASP A 54 -11.85 -2.00 -26.23
N GLN A 55 -12.74 -2.68 -25.50
CA GLN A 55 -13.85 -2.03 -24.84
C GLN A 55 -13.32 -0.99 -23.85
N ARG A 56 -14.06 0.12 -23.74
CA ARG A 56 -13.72 1.25 -22.87
C ARG A 56 -14.87 1.55 -21.94
N ARG A 57 -14.54 1.87 -20.69
CA ARG A 57 -15.46 2.43 -19.70
C ARG A 57 -14.87 3.72 -19.20
N ILE A 58 -15.68 4.76 -19.17
CA ILE A 58 -15.28 6.09 -18.74
C ILE A 58 -16.17 6.47 -17.57
N TRP A 59 -15.54 6.72 -16.44
CA TRP A 59 -16.12 7.40 -15.29
C TRP A 59 -15.54 8.82 -15.21
N THR A 60 -16.02 9.65 -14.27
CA THR A 60 -15.66 11.08 -14.16
C THR A 60 -14.17 11.35 -14.30
N ASN A 61 -13.33 10.53 -13.67
CA ASN A 61 -11.89 10.72 -13.64
C ASN A 61 -11.09 9.43 -13.97
N ILE A 62 -11.76 8.35 -14.36
CA ILE A 62 -11.14 7.06 -14.65
C ILE A 62 -11.53 6.60 -16.06
N GLU A 63 -10.53 6.34 -16.90
CA GLU A 63 -10.71 5.67 -18.20
C GLU A 63 -10.14 4.25 -18.10
N LEU A 64 -11.01 3.24 -18.15
CA LEU A 64 -10.64 1.83 -18.18
C LEU A 64 -10.69 1.31 -19.61
N GLN A 65 -9.62 0.64 -20.03
CA GLN A 65 -9.55 -0.10 -21.29
C GLN A 65 -9.14 -1.55 -21.04
N TYR A 66 -9.91 -2.48 -21.62
CA TYR A 66 -9.59 -3.91 -21.56
C TYR A 66 -8.58 -4.30 -22.63
N LYS A 67 -7.65 -5.18 -22.28
CA LYS A 67 -6.62 -5.71 -23.18
C LYS A 67 -6.59 -7.22 -23.14
N TYR A 68 -6.91 -7.82 -24.29
CA TYR A 68 -6.91 -9.27 -24.40
C TYR A 68 -5.50 -9.85 -24.37
N TYR A 69 -5.28 -10.80 -23.46
CA TYR A 69 -4.13 -11.69 -23.44
C TYR A 69 -4.59 -13.09 -23.01
N LYS A 70 -4.13 -14.12 -23.73
CA LYS A 70 -4.41 -15.52 -23.36
C LYS A 70 -3.87 -15.85 -21.96
N ASN A 71 -2.72 -15.29 -21.60
CA ASN A 71 -2.14 -15.37 -20.26
C ASN A 71 -2.10 -13.96 -19.64
N PRO A 72 -2.90 -13.70 -18.58
CA PRO A 72 -2.97 -12.39 -17.94
C PRO A 72 -1.64 -11.88 -17.40
N ILE A 73 -0.83 -12.77 -16.84
CA ILE A 73 0.47 -12.44 -16.25
C ILE A 73 1.46 -12.01 -17.32
N GLU A 74 1.54 -12.74 -18.43
CA GLU A 74 2.40 -12.34 -19.55
C GLU A 74 1.91 -11.04 -20.21
N GLY A 75 0.59 -10.82 -20.23
CA GLY A 75 0.00 -9.54 -20.63
C GLY A 75 0.45 -8.39 -19.73
N LEU A 76 0.38 -8.58 -18.41
CA LEU A 76 0.82 -7.59 -17.43
C LEU A 76 2.31 -7.27 -17.59
N LYS A 77 3.18 -8.29 -17.69
CA LYS A 77 4.61 -8.12 -17.93
C LYS A 77 4.89 -7.32 -19.21
N THR A 78 4.17 -7.64 -20.28
CA THR A 78 4.27 -6.92 -21.56
C THR A 78 3.95 -5.44 -21.38
N TRP A 79 2.86 -5.13 -20.66
CA TRP A 79 2.45 -3.75 -20.42
C TRP A 79 3.42 -2.96 -19.54
N ILE A 80 3.93 -3.57 -18.47
CA ILE A 80 4.97 -2.97 -17.63
C ILE A 80 6.18 -2.58 -18.50
N GLN A 81 6.67 -3.50 -19.34
CA GLN A 81 7.79 -3.23 -20.24
C GLN A 81 7.48 -2.13 -21.26
N VAL A 82 6.28 -2.13 -21.85
CA VAL A 82 5.87 -1.10 -22.82
C VAL A 82 5.86 0.29 -22.18
N VAL A 83 5.28 0.42 -20.98
CA VAL A 83 5.18 1.69 -20.27
C VAL A 83 6.56 2.19 -19.86
N GLN A 84 7.42 1.32 -19.32
CA GLN A 84 8.79 1.68 -18.97
C GLN A 84 9.63 2.08 -20.20
N LYS A 85 9.60 1.30 -21.29
CA LYS A 85 10.42 1.57 -22.48
C LYS A 85 9.93 2.79 -23.27
N THR A 86 8.62 2.99 -23.36
CA THR A 86 8.03 4.04 -24.22
C THR A 86 7.91 5.37 -23.49
N LEU A 87 7.48 5.34 -22.22
CA LEU A 87 7.25 6.55 -21.42
C LEU A 87 8.42 6.89 -20.49
N LYS A 88 9.42 6.01 -20.36
CA LYS A 88 10.43 6.10 -19.30
C LYS A 88 9.79 6.23 -17.91
N ALA A 89 8.62 5.62 -17.74
CA ALA A 89 7.84 5.75 -16.52
C ALA A 89 8.40 4.87 -15.40
N THR A 90 8.27 5.33 -14.15
CA THR A 90 8.72 4.61 -12.96
C THR A 90 7.55 3.94 -12.25
N LEU A 91 7.74 2.69 -11.81
CA LEU A 91 6.75 1.95 -11.02
C LEU A 91 6.69 2.56 -9.61
N GLN A 92 5.54 3.12 -9.26
CA GLN A 92 5.33 3.83 -7.98
C GLN A 92 4.63 2.96 -6.95
N TYR A 93 3.67 2.16 -7.39
CA TYR A 93 2.76 1.40 -6.54
C TYR A 93 2.65 -0.04 -7.02
N ILE A 94 2.73 -0.98 -6.08
CA ILE A 94 2.38 -2.38 -6.32
C ILE A 94 1.29 -2.77 -5.34
N ARG A 95 0.24 -3.42 -5.85
CA ARG A 95 -0.67 -4.23 -5.06
C ARG A 95 -0.60 -5.67 -5.53
N ILE A 96 -0.54 -6.60 -4.60
CA ILE A 96 -0.61 -8.03 -4.89
C ILE A 96 -1.61 -8.70 -3.97
N ASN A 97 -2.54 -9.44 -4.57
CA ASN A 97 -3.39 -10.38 -3.86
C ASN A 97 -2.70 -11.75 -3.86
N THR A 98 -2.42 -12.30 -2.69
CA THR A 98 -1.67 -13.56 -2.55
C THR A 98 -2.49 -14.78 -2.99
N ASP A 99 -3.81 -14.69 -3.01
CA ASP A 99 -4.72 -15.81 -3.30
C ASP A 99 -5.02 -15.95 -4.80
N ASP A 100 -4.84 -14.87 -5.58
CA ASP A 100 -5.21 -14.85 -7.00
C ASP A 100 -4.22 -15.61 -7.89
N TYR A 101 -2.93 -15.62 -7.52
CA TYR A 101 -1.87 -16.33 -8.26
C TYR A 101 -0.88 -17.04 -7.33
N PRO A 102 -1.33 -17.94 -6.43
CA PRO A 102 -0.53 -18.45 -5.31
C PRO A 102 0.76 -19.16 -5.75
N THR A 103 0.74 -19.84 -6.89
CA THR A 103 1.93 -20.52 -7.45
C THR A 103 2.89 -19.60 -8.21
N GLN A 104 2.47 -18.37 -8.54
CA GLN A 104 3.24 -17.41 -9.35
C GLN A 104 3.68 -16.17 -8.59
N ASN A 105 3.11 -15.91 -7.40
CA ASN A 105 3.43 -14.81 -6.49
C ASN A 105 4.92 -14.47 -6.43
N ARG A 106 5.76 -15.45 -6.05
CA ARG A 106 7.21 -15.26 -5.91
C ARG A 106 7.91 -15.02 -7.23
N VAL A 107 7.54 -15.75 -8.28
CA VAL A 107 8.10 -15.59 -9.63
C VAL A 107 7.80 -14.19 -10.17
N LEU A 108 6.59 -13.68 -9.92
CA LEU A 108 6.16 -12.35 -10.34
C LEU A 108 6.93 -11.25 -9.61
N ILE A 109 7.02 -11.35 -8.29
CA ILE A 109 7.75 -10.36 -7.48
C ILE A 109 9.25 -10.39 -7.78
N TYR A 110 9.83 -11.56 -8.00
CA TYR A 110 11.22 -11.68 -8.48
C TYR A 110 11.40 -11.02 -9.84
N TRP A 111 10.48 -11.26 -10.78
CA TRP A 111 10.52 -10.61 -12.08
C TRP A 111 10.39 -9.09 -11.95
N ILE A 112 9.48 -8.57 -11.13
CA ILE A 112 9.35 -7.12 -10.89
C ILE A 112 10.64 -6.54 -10.30
N LYS A 113 11.32 -7.26 -9.40
CA LYS A 113 12.63 -6.83 -8.86
C LYS A 113 13.66 -6.55 -9.95
N THR A 114 13.63 -7.31 -11.05
CA THR A 114 14.51 -7.06 -12.21
C THR A 114 14.17 -5.76 -12.95
N GLN A 115 12.97 -5.21 -12.74
CA GLN A 115 12.50 -3.95 -13.33
C GLN A 115 12.65 -2.77 -12.37
N THR A 116 12.48 -2.98 -11.06
CA THR A 116 12.71 -1.98 -10.01
C THR A 116 13.07 -2.64 -8.67
N SER A 117 14.03 -2.07 -7.95
CA SER A 117 14.40 -2.53 -6.60
C SER A 117 13.50 -1.98 -5.49
N SER A 118 12.71 -0.95 -5.77
CA SER A 118 11.90 -0.26 -4.76
C SER A 118 10.67 0.42 -5.35
N VAL A 119 9.67 0.62 -4.51
CA VAL A 119 8.42 1.33 -4.85
C VAL A 119 8.07 2.30 -3.74
N GLU A 120 7.24 3.31 -4.02
CA GLU A 120 6.77 4.23 -2.99
C GLU A 120 5.80 3.52 -2.04
N LYS A 121 4.79 2.84 -2.59
CA LYS A 121 3.77 2.14 -1.81
C LYS A 121 3.66 0.67 -2.23
N PHE A 122 3.59 -0.21 -1.25
CA PHE A 122 3.40 -1.65 -1.45
C PHE A 122 2.18 -2.11 -0.64
N VAL A 123 1.22 -2.73 -1.32
CA VAL A 123 0.02 -3.32 -0.73
C VAL A 123 0.06 -4.82 -0.96
N ILE A 124 -0.12 -5.58 0.11
CA ILE A 124 -0.21 -7.04 0.06
C ILE A 124 -1.51 -7.42 0.74
N ASP A 125 -2.40 -8.09 0.01
CA ASP A 125 -3.68 -8.54 0.53
C ASP A 125 -3.94 -10.02 0.23
N GLY A 126 -4.84 -10.62 0.99
CA GLY A 126 -5.14 -12.05 0.87
C GLY A 126 -5.89 -12.61 2.07
N SER A 127 -6.77 -13.55 1.81
CA SER A 127 -7.57 -14.25 2.82
C SER A 127 -6.88 -15.52 3.33
N THR A 128 -5.93 -16.08 2.59
CA THR A 128 -5.17 -17.27 3.01
C THR A 128 -3.92 -16.91 3.79
N LEU A 129 -3.44 -17.84 4.63
CA LEU A 129 -2.24 -17.66 5.45
C LEU A 129 -1.01 -17.49 4.55
N ALA A 130 -0.39 -16.31 4.59
CA ALA A 130 0.57 -15.89 3.57
C ALA A 130 1.98 -15.55 4.09
N ASP A 131 2.34 -15.95 5.30
CA ASP A 131 3.62 -15.61 5.98
C ASP A 131 4.85 -15.72 5.09
N GLY A 132 4.98 -16.85 4.38
CA GLY A 132 6.12 -17.12 3.52
C GLY A 132 6.19 -16.21 2.30
N ASP A 133 5.04 -15.86 1.71
CA ASP A 133 4.97 -14.97 0.56
C ASP A 133 5.17 -13.51 0.96
N VAL A 134 4.54 -13.05 2.05
CA VAL A 134 4.75 -11.70 2.58
C VAL A 134 6.22 -11.48 2.95
N THR A 135 6.83 -12.43 3.67
CA THR A 135 8.26 -12.37 4.00
C THR A 135 9.11 -12.29 2.74
N TYR A 136 8.82 -13.12 1.73
CA TYR A 136 9.54 -13.10 0.47
C TYR A 136 9.41 -11.74 -0.23
N PHE A 137 8.21 -11.16 -0.29
CA PHE A 137 7.97 -9.89 -0.96
C PHE A 137 8.73 -8.74 -0.32
N LEU A 138 8.68 -8.64 1.02
CA LEU A 138 9.33 -7.58 1.78
C LEU A 138 10.87 -7.67 1.69
N ASN A 139 11.42 -8.88 1.58
CA ASN A 139 12.85 -9.08 1.34
C ASN A 139 13.27 -8.83 -0.13
N THR A 140 12.31 -8.81 -1.05
CA THR A 140 12.57 -8.73 -2.49
C THR A 140 12.45 -7.31 -3.03
N ILE A 141 11.43 -6.56 -2.63
CA ILE A 141 11.18 -5.18 -3.07
C ILE A 141 11.04 -4.27 -1.86
N THR A 142 11.77 -3.16 -1.84
CA THR A 142 11.73 -2.23 -0.71
C THR A 142 10.63 -1.17 -0.89
N ALA A 143 9.67 -1.11 0.04
CA ALA A 143 8.68 -0.02 0.13
C ALA A 143 9.30 1.24 0.74
N LYS A 144 9.26 2.37 0.04
CA LYS A 144 9.93 3.65 0.42
C LYS A 144 9.11 4.51 1.35
N TRP A 145 7.81 4.51 1.15
CA TRP A 145 6.91 5.41 1.83
C TRP A 145 5.87 4.63 2.63
N GLY A 146 5.13 3.72 1.98
CA GLY A 146 3.99 3.04 2.59
C GLY A 146 4.02 1.52 2.44
N LEU A 147 3.74 0.81 3.52
CA LEU A 147 3.43 -0.62 3.50
C LEU A 147 2.03 -0.85 4.08
N TYR A 148 1.19 -1.58 3.34
CA TYR A 148 -0.17 -1.91 3.71
C TYR A 148 -0.35 -3.42 3.64
N LEU A 149 -0.60 -4.04 4.78
CA LEU A 149 -0.79 -5.48 4.93
C LEU A 149 -2.26 -5.76 5.25
N ASP A 150 -2.97 -6.25 4.26
CA ASP A 150 -4.34 -6.77 4.38
C ASP A 150 -4.36 -8.27 4.04
N ALA A 151 -3.26 -8.95 4.39
CA ALA A 151 -3.09 -10.38 4.25
C ALA A 151 -3.22 -11.04 5.62
N LYS A 152 -3.82 -12.24 5.66
CA LYS A 152 -3.87 -13.04 6.87
C LYS A 152 -2.49 -13.63 7.18
N LEU A 153 -2.02 -13.41 8.39
CA LEU A 153 -0.70 -13.82 8.88
C LEU A 153 -0.84 -14.67 10.14
N SER A 154 0.14 -15.52 10.42
CA SER A 154 0.14 -16.32 11.65
C SER A 154 0.49 -15.48 12.87
N ASP A 155 0.08 -15.91 14.06
CA ASP A 155 0.44 -15.27 15.33
C ASP A 155 1.96 -15.30 15.59
N GLN A 156 2.70 -16.17 14.89
CA GLN A 156 4.16 -16.29 14.98
C GLN A 156 4.87 -15.43 13.92
N PHE A 157 4.13 -14.68 13.10
CA PHE A 157 4.72 -13.83 12.08
C PHE A 157 5.59 -12.74 12.71
N ILE A 158 6.78 -12.55 12.14
CA ILE A 158 7.72 -11.51 12.55
C ILE A 158 8.10 -10.72 11.31
N ILE A 159 7.96 -9.40 11.41
CA ILE A 159 8.38 -8.47 10.38
C ILE A 159 9.63 -7.72 10.81
N ASN A 160 10.62 -7.68 9.93
CA ASN A 160 11.82 -6.87 10.11
C ASN A 160 11.80 -5.74 9.09
N PHE A 161 11.81 -4.51 9.60
CA PHE A 161 11.87 -3.33 8.75
C PHE A 161 13.30 -2.85 8.61
N PRO A 162 13.86 -2.78 7.38
CA PRO A 162 15.21 -2.28 7.18
C PRO A 162 15.31 -0.75 7.35
N ARG A 163 14.18 -0.04 7.43
CA ARG A 163 14.13 1.43 7.50
C ARG A 163 12.81 1.94 8.07
N THR A 164 12.81 3.21 8.47
CA THR A 164 11.61 3.94 8.84
C THR A 164 10.65 4.13 7.66
N LEU A 165 9.40 3.69 7.80
CA LEU A 165 8.33 3.93 6.84
C LEU A 165 7.59 5.23 7.16
N ALA A 166 7.07 5.93 6.15
CA ALA A 166 6.15 7.04 6.40
C ALA A 166 4.78 6.55 6.87
N ALA A 167 4.31 5.43 6.32
CA ALA A 167 3.05 4.80 6.69
C ALA A 167 3.18 3.27 6.75
N PHE A 168 2.68 2.70 7.84
CA PHE A 168 2.52 1.28 8.04
C PHE A 168 1.07 1.01 8.44
N TYR A 169 0.38 0.17 7.68
CA TYR A 169 -1.01 -0.20 7.91
C TYR A 169 -1.11 -1.72 7.93
N VAL A 170 -1.84 -2.27 8.90
CA VAL A 170 -2.14 -3.69 9.02
C VAL A 170 -3.63 -3.85 9.31
N HIS A 171 -4.32 -4.65 8.50
CA HIS A 171 -5.74 -4.93 8.70
C HIS A 171 -5.97 -6.12 9.65
N HIS A 172 -5.22 -7.21 9.48
CA HIS A 172 -5.23 -8.38 10.36
C HIS A 172 -4.06 -8.30 11.33
N GLY A 173 -4.24 -7.51 12.40
CA GLY A 173 -3.20 -7.13 13.36
C GLY A 173 -3.05 -8.04 14.56
N GLU A 174 -3.69 -9.21 14.57
CA GLU A 174 -3.74 -10.12 15.72
C GLU A 174 -2.37 -10.62 16.15
N TRP A 175 -1.44 -10.73 15.20
CA TRP A 175 -0.05 -11.16 15.39
C TRP A 175 0.86 -10.09 15.99
N ILE A 176 0.42 -8.82 16.04
CA ILE A 176 1.25 -7.72 16.55
C ILE A 176 1.21 -7.71 18.08
N THR A 177 2.30 -8.11 18.70
CA THR A 177 2.52 -7.97 20.15
C THR A 177 3.02 -6.57 20.52
N VAL A 178 2.96 -6.20 21.80
CA VAL A 178 3.52 -4.92 22.28
C VAL A 178 5.02 -4.78 21.96
N VAL A 179 5.76 -5.89 22.02
CA VAL A 179 7.20 -5.91 21.69
C VAL A 179 7.40 -5.62 20.21
N GLN A 180 6.63 -6.26 19.34
CA GLN A 180 6.70 -5.97 17.91
C GLN A 180 6.31 -4.52 17.61
N LEU A 181 5.23 -4.02 18.22
CA LEU A 181 4.76 -2.64 18.07
C LEU A 181 5.87 -1.64 18.40
N LEU A 182 6.63 -1.85 19.49
CA LEU A 182 7.76 -0.99 19.88
C LEU A 182 8.90 -0.97 18.86
N LEU A 183 9.04 -2.02 18.05
CA LEU A 183 10.12 -2.20 17.09
C LEU A 183 9.79 -1.74 15.67
N ILE A 184 8.52 -1.43 15.36
CA ILE A 184 8.12 -0.97 14.02
C ILE A 184 8.67 0.44 13.78
N PRO A 185 9.66 0.65 12.91
CA PRO A 185 10.13 1.99 12.61
C PRO A 185 9.18 2.61 11.59
N ALA A 186 8.19 3.37 12.06
CA ALA A 186 7.30 4.09 11.18
C ALA A 186 6.94 5.48 11.74
N LEU A 187 6.75 6.43 10.83
CA LEU A 187 6.18 7.75 11.14
C LEU A 187 4.69 7.63 11.36
N SER A 188 4.03 6.68 10.70
CA SER A 188 2.62 6.36 10.93
C SER A 188 2.37 4.88 10.99
N ILE A 189 1.59 4.48 12.00
CA ILE A 189 1.15 3.10 12.20
C ILE A 189 -0.38 3.10 12.11
N SER A 190 -0.99 1.98 11.74
CA SER A 190 -2.43 1.76 11.81
C SER A 190 -2.64 0.26 11.88
N ILE A 191 -3.35 -0.20 12.90
CA ILE A 191 -3.57 -1.63 13.16
C ILE A 191 -5.07 -1.82 13.34
N VAL A 192 -5.65 -2.71 12.56
CA VAL A 192 -7.03 -3.19 12.70
C VAL A 192 -6.96 -4.63 13.23
N HIS A 193 -8.05 -5.09 13.86
CA HIS A 193 -8.15 -6.43 14.45
C HIS A 193 -6.93 -6.81 15.31
N SER A 194 -6.62 -5.98 16.31
CA SER A 194 -5.48 -6.22 17.20
C SER A 194 -5.87 -7.06 18.41
N SER A 195 -4.93 -7.90 18.87
CA SER A 195 -5.02 -8.63 20.14
C SER A 195 -4.48 -7.84 21.33
N LEU A 196 -4.01 -6.60 21.13
CA LEU A 196 -3.39 -5.77 22.18
C LEU A 196 -4.41 -5.39 23.26
N THR A 197 -4.09 -5.69 24.51
CA THR A 197 -4.91 -5.36 25.67
C THR A 197 -4.76 -3.89 26.09
N PRO A 198 -5.75 -3.31 26.80
CA PRO A 198 -5.61 -1.96 27.36
C PRO A 198 -4.36 -1.78 28.23
N GLN A 199 -3.92 -2.81 28.96
CA GLN A 199 -2.72 -2.79 29.79
C GLN A 199 -1.45 -2.74 28.95
N GLU A 200 -1.34 -3.53 27.90
CA GLU A 200 -0.20 -3.48 26.97
C GLU A 200 -0.09 -2.14 26.26
N LEU A 201 -1.23 -1.55 25.90
CA LEU A 201 -1.29 -0.23 25.27
C LEU A 201 -0.87 0.87 26.25
N LYS A 202 -1.30 0.77 27.50
CA LYS A 202 -0.82 1.67 28.55
C LYS A 202 0.70 1.62 28.66
N VAL A 203 1.30 0.43 28.69
CA VAL A 203 2.77 0.27 28.73
C VAL A 203 3.42 0.88 27.49
N PHE A 204 2.88 0.64 26.29
CA PHE A 204 3.36 1.27 25.07
C PHE A 204 3.36 2.80 25.18
N PHE A 205 2.25 3.40 25.65
CA PHE A 205 2.13 4.84 25.78
C PHE A 205 3.07 5.43 26.82
N GLU A 206 3.25 4.78 27.97
CA GLU A 206 4.22 5.19 28.98
C GLU A 206 5.64 5.23 28.40
N LEU A 207 6.04 4.16 27.68
CA LEU A 207 7.35 4.08 27.03
C LEU A 207 7.52 5.12 25.90
N TRP A 208 6.45 5.41 25.17
CA TRP A 208 6.43 6.38 24.10
C TRP A 208 6.47 7.84 24.62
N MET A 209 5.76 8.12 25.72
CA MET A 209 5.78 9.41 26.43
C MET A 209 7.16 9.69 27.04
N ASP A 210 7.82 8.65 27.58
CA ASP A 210 9.19 8.72 28.10
C ASP A 210 10.27 8.89 27.00
N LEU A 211 9.87 9.00 25.72
CA LEU A 211 10.78 9.10 24.56
C LEU A 211 11.76 7.92 24.44
N LYS A 212 11.47 6.77 25.07
CA LYS A 212 12.34 5.57 25.01
C LYS A 212 12.26 4.89 23.65
N TYR A 213 11.08 4.90 23.04
CA TYR A 213 10.81 4.30 21.73
C TYR A 213 10.04 5.27 20.82
N HIS A 214 10.08 5.04 19.51
CA HIS A 214 9.26 5.78 18.54
C HIS A 214 9.44 7.30 18.55
N LYS A 215 10.68 7.79 18.73
CA LYS A 215 11.01 9.23 18.71
C LYS A 215 10.59 9.95 17.42
N GLN A 216 10.51 9.21 16.31
CA GLN A 216 10.15 9.75 15.00
C GLN A 216 8.69 9.47 14.60
N LEU A 217 7.89 8.82 15.45
CA LEU A 217 6.47 8.55 15.16
C LEU A 217 5.71 9.89 15.14
N ARG A 218 5.11 10.23 14.00
CA ARG A 218 4.55 11.57 13.69
C ARG A 218 3.05 11.59 13.40
N LEU A 219 2.44 10.51 12.88
CA LEU A 219 1.03 10.47 12.45
C LEU A 219 0.41 9.07 12.71
N PHE A 220 -0.91 8.93 12.85
CA PHE A 220 -1.62 7.63 12.90
C PHE A 220 -3.09 7.93 12.52
N TYR A 221 -3.64 7.35 11.44
CA TYR A 221 -4.93 7.78 10.81
C TYR A 221 -6.19 7.02 11.28
N LYS A 222 -7.35 7.67 11.12
CA LYS A 222 -8.73 7.33 11.56
C LYS A 222 -9.79 7.79 10.55
N ASP A 223 -10.87 7.02 10.38
CA ASP A 223 -12.22 7.53 10.05
C ASP A 223 -13.07 7.67 11.34
N THR A 224 -13.82 8.79 11.40
CA THR A 224 -14.81 9.29 12.40
C THR A 224 -14.97 8.53 13.74
N VAL A 225 -14.79 9.22 14.88
CA VAL A 225 -14.91 8.67 16.25
C VAL A 225 -16.05 9.40 16.95
N GLN A 226 -16.92 8.63 17.59
CA GLN A 226 -17.68 9.06 18.76
C GLN A 226 -16.94 8.55 20.01
N ASN A 227 -16.64 9.43 20.97
CA ASN A 227 -16.17 9.11 22.34
C ASN A 227 -14.75 8.50 22.51
N GLY A 228 -13.69 9.20 22.11
CA GLY A 228 -12.28 8.83 22.41
C GLY A 228 -11.57 9.77 23.39
N VAL A 229 -10.46 9.32 23.99
CA VAL A 229 -9.54 10.06 24.87
C VAL A 229 -8.32 10.51 24.09
N GLU A 230 -7.96 11.79 24.18
CA GLU A 230 -6.74 12.37 23.61
C GLU A 230 -5.60 12.38 24.66
N ILE A 231 -4.39 11.97 24.29
CA ILE A 231 -3.18 11.94 25.13
C ILE A 231 -2.14 12.84 24.44
N LYS A 232 -1.42 13.69 25.16
CA LYS A 232 -0.38 14.55 24.57
C LYS A 232 0.98 14.24 25.18
N ARG A 233 1.99 14.09 24.33
CA ARG A 233 3.41 14.02 24.71
C ARG A 233 4.00 15.42 24.80
N SER A 234 5.07 15.54 25.57
CA SER A 234 5.76 16.82 25.87
C SER A 234 6.30 17.55 24.63
N ASP A 235 6.59 16.84 23.54
CA ASP A 235 7.05 17.40 22.26
C ASP A 235 5.91 17.77 21.30
N GLY A 236 4.66 17.75 21.78
CA GLY A 236 3.49 18.12 21.00
C GLY A 236 2.92 17.00 20.17
N ALA A 237 3.43 15.76 20.27
CA ALA A 237 2.82 14.60 19.64
C ALA A 237 1.54 14.15 20.39
N THR A 238 0.43 13.90 19.68
CA THR A 238 -0.88 13.64 20.30
C THR A 238 -1.47 12.26 19.99
N ALA A 239 -1.68 11.39 20.99
CA ALA A 239 -2.33 10.07 20.95
C ALA A 239 -3.86 10.19 21.04
N PHE A 240 -4.64 9.26 20.48
CA PHE A 240 -6.11 9.19 20.69
C PHE A 240 -6.51 7.74 20.95
N LEU A 241 -7.45 7.47 21.85
CA LEU A 241 -7.89 6.12 22.26
C LEU A 241 -9.42 6.07 22.36
N GLY A 242 -10.11 5.23 21.58
CA GLY A 242 -11.58 5.12 21.64
C GLY A 242 -12.12 3.78 21.19
N ARG A 243 -13.40 3.50 21.54
CA ARG A 243 -14.15 2.30 21.12
C ARG A 243 -14.95 2.61 19.85
N PHE A 244 -15.01 1.70 18.89
CA PHE A 244 -15.72 1.88 17.61
C PHE A 244 -16.82 0.83 17.43
N GLU A 245 -17.97 1.23 16.90
CA GLU A 245 -18.98 0.35 16.34
C GLU A 245 -18.89 0.41 14.80
N SER A 246 -18.45 -0.68 14.18
CA SER A 246 -18.60 -0.90 12.75
C SER A 246 -19.87 -1.73 12.52
N PRO A 247 -20.73 -1.44 11.53
CA PRO A 247 -21.86 -2.30 11.20
C PRO A 247 -21.48 -3.72 10.75
N HIS A 248 -20.17 -4.01 10.62
CA HIS A 248 -19.64 -5.26 10.09
C HIS A 248 -18.56 -5.94 10.95
N SER A 249 -18.38 -5.58 12.23
CA SER A 249 -17.40 -6.28 13.09
C SER A 249 -17.93 -6.54 14.51
N GLU A 250 -18.14 -7.81 14.85
CA GLU A 250 -18.47 -8.29 16.21
C GLU A 250 -17.26 -8.27 17.18
N PHE A 251 -16.13 -7.69 16.80
CA PHE A 251 -14.93 -7.62 17.64
C PHE A 251 -14.40 -6.19 17.76
N GLY A 252 -13.98 -5.83 18.98
CA GLY A 252 -13.55 -4.50 19.36
C GLY A 252 -12.44 -3.95 18.46
N LEU A 253 -12.70 -2.81 17.84
CA LEU A 253 -11.70 -2.04 17.12
C LEU A 253 -10.87 -1.24 18.14
N ILE A 254 -9.55 -1.36 18.10
CA ILE A 254 -8.65 -0.47 18.82
C ILE A 254 -7.89 0.37 17.78
N ARG A 255 -8.18 1.67 17.74
CA ARG A 255 -7.50 2.64 16.86
C ARG A 255 -6.81 3.71 17.69
N PHE A 256 -5.57 4.03 17.35
CA PHE A 256 -4.78 5.12 17.96
C PHE A 256 -4.78 6.37 17.04
N CYS A 257 -4.37 7.57 17.44
CA CYS A 257 -4.06 8.67 16.49
C CYS A 257 -2.92 9.56 17.03
N LEU A 258 -1.91 9.98 16.23
CA LEU A 258 -0.78 10.95 16.39
C LEU A 258 -0.94 12.38 15.76
N TYR A 259 -0.92 13.54 16.44
CA TYR A 259 -0.83 14.91 15.80
C TYR A 259 0.47 15.65 16.18
N SER A 260 1.16 16.33 15.25
CA SER A 260 2.31 17.24 15.54
C SER A 260 2.28 18.47 14.60
N ASN A 261 2.50 19.66 15.15
CA ASN A 261 2.48 20.93 14.42
C ASN A 261 3.57 21.06 13.34
N ASP A 262 4.70 20.38 13.49
CA ASP A 262 5.84 20.52 12.58
C ASP A 262 5.60 19.89 11.20
N LEU A 263 4.70 18.90 11.11
CA LEU A 263 4.34 18.26 9.85
C LEU A 263 3.40 19.13 8.99
N ASN A 264 2.49 19.88 9.61
CA ASN A 264 1.67 20.85 8.88
C ASN A 264 2.53 21.94 8.25
N ASN A 265 3.59 22.36 8.93
CA ASN A 265 4.52 23.35 8.38
C ASN A 265 5.36 22.76 7.23
N ALA A 266 5.73 21.48 7.28
CA ALA A 266 6.50 20.81 6.23
C ALA A 266 5.67 20.33 5.02
N LEU A 267 4.36 20.12 5.19
CA LEU A 267 3.44 19.76 4.10
C LEU A 267 2.83 21.00 3.41
N ASN A 268 2.83 22.15 4.08
CA ASN A 268 2.34 23.43 3.55
C ASN A 268 3.48 24.37 3.11
N ALA A 269 4.74 23.89 3.09
CA ALA A 269 5.91 24.57 2.53
C ALA A 269 6.31 23.92 1.20
#